data_AF-A0A9E3IKD0-F1
#
_entry.id   AF-A0A9E3IKD0-F1
#
_cell.length_a   1.000
_cell.length_b   1.000
_cell.length_c   1.000
_cell.angle_alpha   90.00
_cell.angle_beta   90.00
_cell.angle_gamma   90.00
#
_symmetry.space_group_name_H-M   'P 1'
#
loop_
_entity.id
_entity.type
_entity.pdbx_description
1 polymer ?
#
loop_
_entity_poly.entity_id
_entity_poly.type
_entity_poly.pdbx_seq_one_letter_code
_entity_poly.pdbx_strand_id
1 'polypeptide(L)'
;LGATSAHLPGVIPECASLVWEHFREDWSIDPDYNRGDRSNIFRPWGFQTGHQTEWTKLLLQLDRLCADAGLAPAPERLDRARAFFDAAMRYGWDDAHGGLVYGFAPDGTLYDGDKYHWVQAESLAAAAWLAVALQQAGAPAADVARYWDWYDRIWAYAWAHFVDHRYGAWYRILAADNTKITDEKSPAGKVDYHDMGACYDVLGALREI
;
A
#
# COMPACT_ATOMS: atom_id res chain seq x y z
N LEU A 1 7.92 -9.87 16.76
CA LEU A 1 8.39 -9.68 15.36
C LEU A 1 9.29 -8.46 15.34
N GLY A 2 10.61 -8.67 15.35
CA GLY A 2 11.62 -7.65 15.68
C GLY A 2 12.51 -7.21 14.52
N ALA A 3 12.17 -7.54 13.27
CA ALA A 3 12.86 -7.02 12.09
C ALA A 3 12.21 -5.69 11.71
N THR A 4 12.60 -4.61 12.39
CA THR A 4 12.23 -3.25 11.98
C THR A 4 13.29 -2.72 11.02
N SER A 5 12.92 -1.81 10.12
CA SER A 5 13.87 -1.09 9.27
C SER A 5 14.76 -0.11 10.05
N ALA A 6 14.72 -0.10 11.39
CA ALA A 6 15.45 0.82 12.25
C ALA A 6 16.98 0.75 12.11
N HIS A 7 17.51 -0.34 11.56
CA HIS A 7 18.95 -0.51 11.28
C HIS A 7 19.33 -0.18 9.84
N LEU A 8 18.38 0.28 9.02
CA LEU A 8 18.63 0.64 7.63
C LEU A 8 19.44 1.96 7.57
N PRO A 9 20.57 2.01 6.84
CA PRO A 9 21.37 3.22 6.73
C PRO A 9 20.57 4.38 6.13
N GLY A 10 20.62 5.54 6.80
CA GLY A 10 19.93 6.76 6.36
C GLY A 10 18.41 6.75 6.58
N VAL A 11 17.86 5.76 7.29
CA VAL A 11 16.43 5.72 7.58
C VAL A 11 16.05 6.85 8.54
N ILE A 12 15.00 7.58 8.19
CA ILE A 12 14.40 8.58 9.09
C ILE A 12 13.50 7.90 10.14
N PRO A 13 13.29 8.51 11.32
CA PRO A 13 12.51 7.90 12.40
C PRO A 13 11.11 7.44 11.98
N GLU A 14 10.44 8.20 11.12
CA GLU A 14 9.11 7.91 10.59
C GLU A 14 9.09 6.65 9.71
N CYS A 15 10.22 6.32 9.08
CA CYS A 15 10.37 5.17 8.20
C CYS A 15 10.98 3.94 8.91
N ALA A 16 11.51 4.11 10.13
CA ALA A 16 12.25 3.07 10.87
C ALA A 16 11.38 1.87 11.31
N SER A 17 10.06 1.98 11.20
CA SER A 17 9.12 0.92 11.54
C SER A 17 8.49 0.24 10.31
N LEU A 18 8.79 0.73 9.11
CA LEU A 18 8.24 0.26 7.84
C LEU A 18 8.83 -1.09 7.44
N VAL A 19 8.13 -1.78 6.54
CA VAL A 19 8.57 -3.06 5.99
C VAL A 19 9.61 -2.80 4.91
N TRP A 20 10.86 -3.12 5.22
CA TRP A 20 11.91 -3.26 4.21
C TRP A 20 11.80 -4.61 3.52
N GLU A 21 12.17 -4.70 2.24
CA GLU A 21 11.95 -5.90 1.43
C GLU A 21 13.09 -6.92 1.52
N HIS A 22 14.33 -6.43 1.69
CA HIS A 22 15.52 -7.23 1.39
C HIS A 22 16.31 -7.56 2.65
N PHE A 23 16.47 -8.86 2.90
CA PHE A 23 17.20 -9.38 4.05
C PHE A 23 18.18 -10.45 3.59
N ARG A 24 19.24 -10.62 4.38
CA ARG A 24 20.17 -11.75 4.28
C ARG A 24 19.54 -12.99 4.92
N GLU A 25 20.18 -14.14 4.74
CA GLU A 25 19.70 -15.43 5.30
C GLU A 25 19.54 -15.41 6.82
N ASP A 26 20.32 -14.59 7.52
CA ASP A 26 20.26 -14.39 8.98
C ASP A 26 19.23 -13.32 9.41
N TRP A 27 18.38 -12.85 8.49
CA TRP A 27 17.42 -11.77 8.68
C TRP A 27 18.01 -10.39 8.98
N SER A 28 19.33 -10.21 8.83
CA SER A 28 19.91 -8.87 8.81
C SER A 28 19.47 -8.12 7.55
N ILE A 29 19.27 -6.81 7.65
CA ILE A 29 18.86 -5.97 6.54
C ILE A 29 19.95 -5.98 5.45
N ASP A 30 19.54 -6.16 4.19
CA ASP A 30 20.38 -5.88 3.03
C ASP A 30 19.99 -4.51 2.44
N PRO A 31 20.75 -3.44 2.73
CA PRO A 31 20.38 -2.08 2.30
C PRO A 31 20.64 -1.82 0.82
N ASP A 32 21.43 -2.67 0.15
CA ASP A 32 21.95 -2.40 -1.20
C ASP A 32 21.42 -3.37 -2.26
N TYR A 33 20.60 -4.34 -1.86
CA TYR A 33 19.98 -5.29 -2.77
C TYR A 33 19.18 -4.56 -3.87
N ASN A 34 19.60 -4.73 -5.13
CA ASN A 34 19.06 -4.05 -6.32
C ASN A 34 19.07 -2.51 -6.28
N ARG A 35 19.87 -1.87 -5.41
CA ARG A 35 20.00 -0.41 -5.41
C ARG A 35 20.51 0.07 -6.76
N GLY A 36 19.80 1.02 -7.37
CA GLY A 36 20.10 1.57 -8.69
C GLY A 36 19.51 0.79 -9.87
N ASP A 37 18.95 -0.40 -9.65
CA ASP A 37 18.23 -1.17 -10.66
C ASP A 37 16.71 -1.11 -10.40
N ARG A 38 15.97 -0.51 -11.33
CA ARG A 38 14.50 -0.42 -11.28
C ARG A 38 13.82 -1.40 -12.24
N SER A 39 14.58 -2.22 -12.95
CA SER A 39 14.03 -3.17 -13.92
C SER A 39 13.43 -4.42 -13.25
N ASN A 40 13.83 -4.71 -12.01
CA ASN A 40 13.32 -5.86 -11.26
C ASN A 40 11.98 -5.55 -10.58
N ILE A 41 10.88 -5.95 -11.23
CA ILE A 41 9.51 -5.70 -10.78
C ILE A 41 9.06 -6.54 -9.57
N PHE A 42 9.84 -7.55 -9.17
CA PHE A 42 9.50 -8.42 -8.02
C PHE A 42 10.37 -8.14 -6.79
N ARG A 43 11.57 -7.58 -6.99
CA ARG A 43 12.51 -7.22 -5.92
C ARG A 43 13.09 -5.81 -6.13
N PRO A 44 12.26 -4.79 -6.28
CA PRO A 44 12.71 -3.41 -6.41
C PRO A 44 13.40 -2.92 -5.14
N TRP A 45 14.36 -2.01 -5.27
CA TRP A 45 14.98 -1.34 -4.12
C TRP A 45 14.06 -0.26 -3.54
N GLY A 46 14.18 0.00 -2.24
CA GLY A 46 13.42 1.01 -1.52
C GLY A 46 12.18 0.44 -0.83
N PHE A 47 11.55 1.26 0.00
CA PHE A 47 10.24 0.92 0.56
C PHE A 47 9.21 0.91 -0.56
N GLN A 48 8.46 -0.20 -0.67
CA GLN A 48 7.37 -0.31 -1.63
C GLN A 48 6.11 0.27 -1.03
N THR A 49 5.60 1.35 -1.63
CA THR A 49 4.40 2.06 -1.14
C THR A 49 3.23 1.10 -0.99
N GLY A 50 3.00 0.27 -2.01
CA GLY A 50 1.91 -0.70 -2.05
C GLY A 50 2.02 -1.80 -0.99
N HIS A 51 3.23 -2.29 -0.69
CA HIS A 51 3.39 -3.32 0.35
C HIS A 51 3.08 -2.78 1.75
N GLN A 52 3.38 -1.50 2.04
CA GLN A 52 3.00 -0.93 3.34
C GLN A 52 1.47 -0.93 3.50
N THR A 53 0.74 -0.55 2.45
CA THR A 53 -0.73 -0.57 2.47
C THR A 53 -1.31 -1.99 2.40
N GLU A 54 -0.66 -2.93 1.71
CA GLU A 54 -1.07 -4.33 1.73
C GLU A 54 -0.90 -4.93 3.13
N TRP A 55 0.22 -4.66 3.81
CA TRP A 55 0.40 -5.03 5.22
C TRP A 55 -0.63 -4.37 6.15
N THR A 56 -1.00 -3.12 5.89
CA THR A 56 -2.11 -2.45 6.59
C THR A 56 -3.39 -3.27 6.47
N LYS A 57 -3.79 -3.62 5.25
CA LYS A 57 -4.98 -4.44 4.98
C LYS A 57 -4.90 -5.80 5.67
N LEU A 58 -3.78 -6.51 5.52
CA LEU A 58 -3.59 -7.85 6.07
C LEU A 58 -3.64 -7.87 7.60
N LEU A 59 -3.10 -6.84 8.28
CA LEU A 59 -3.17 -6.74 9.73
C LEU A 59 -4.63 -6.60 10.22
N LEU A 60 -5.44 -5.82 9.52
CA LEU A 60 -6.85 -5.59 9.88
C LEU A 60 -7.73 -6.80 9.54
N GLN A 61 -7.45 -7.48 8.43
CA GLN A 61 -8.09 -8.77 8.12
C GLN A 61 -7.70 -9.84 9.15
N LEU A 62 -6.45 -9.86 9.60
CA LEU A 62 -6.00 -10.75 10.68
C LEU A 62 -6.73 -10.44 12.00
N ASP A 63 -6.87 -9.16 12.36
CA ASP A 63 -7.64 -8.75 13.53
C ASP A 63 -9.08 -9.29 13.50
N ARG A 64 -9.72 -9.19 12.33
CA ARG A 64 -11.07 -9.72 12.12
C ARG A 64 -11.14 -11.23 12.34
N LEU A 65 -10.24 -11.98 11.70
CA LEU A 65 -10.20 -13.45 11.83
C LEU A 65 -9.88 -13.89 13.26
N CYS A 66 -9.01 -13.16 13.96
CA CYS A 66 -8.72 -13.40 15.38
C CYS A 66 -9.98 -13.19 16.24
N ALA A 67 -10.75 -12.13 16.00
CA ALA A 67 -11.99 -11.86 16.71
C ALA A 67 -13.04 -12.97 16.46
N ASP A 68 -13.21 -13.41 15.21
CA ASP A 68 -14.11 -14.53 14.86
C ASP A 68 -13.72 -15.84 15.54
N ALA A 69 -12.41 -16.06 15.72
CA ALA A 69 -11.87 -17.20 16.45
C ALA A 69 -11.92 -17.05 17.98
N GLY A 70 -12.45 -15.94 18.51
CA GLY A 70 -12.52 -15.66 19.95
C GLY A 70 -11.16 -15.39 20.61
N LEU A 71 -10.14 -15.00 19.82
CA LEU A 71 -8.82 -14.63 20.32
C LEU A 71 -8.85 -13.22 20.93
N ALA A 72 -7.93 -12.97 21.86
CA ALA A 72 -7.82 -11.66 22.50
C ALA A 72 -7.51 -10.54 21.47
N PRO A 73 -8.11 -9.34 21.62
CA PRO A 73 -7.76 -8.18 20.81
C PRO A 73 -6.27 -7.84 20.93
N ALA A 74 -5.67 -7.34 19.85
CA ALA A 74 -4.29 -6.88 19.84
C ALA A 74 -4.23 -5.45 19.26
N PRO A 75 -4.48 -4.42 20.09
CA PRO A 75 -4.63 -3.03 19.62
C PRO A 75 -3.38 -2.50 18.89
N GLU A 76 -2.20 -3.07 19.16
CA GLU A 76 -0.96 -2.73 18.48
C GLU A 76 -0.98 -3.01 16.97
N ARG A 77 -1.87 -3.90 16.49
CA ARG A 77 -2.03 -4.17 15.05
C ARG A 77 -2.71 -3.02 14.34
N LEU A 78 -3.72 -2.40 14.95
CA LEU A 78 -4.36 -1.19 14.42
C LEU A 78 -3.37 -0.01 14.40
N ASP A 79 -2.60 0.20 15.47
CA ASP A 79 -1.56 1.24 15.52
C ASP A 79 -0.52 1.03 14.43
N ARG A 80 -0.09 -0.22 14.20
CA ARG A 80 0.86 -0.56 13.14
C ARG A 80 0.27 -0.35 11.75
N ALA A 81 -0.97 -0.76 11.52
CA ALA A 81 -1.68 -0.56 10.26
C ALA A 81 -1.77 0.94 9.92
N ARG A 82 -2.15 1.79 10.89
CA ARG A 82 -2.16 3.25 10.71
C ARG A 82 -0.78 3.80 10.35
N ALA A 83 0.27 3.37 11.06
CA ALA A 83 1.63 3.83 10.80
C ALA A 83 2.12 3.49 9.38
N PHE A 84 1.82 2.28 8.90
CA PHE A 84 2.15 1.86 7.54
C PHE A 84 1.41 2.68 6.49
N PHE A 85 0.09 2.83 6.62
CA PHE A 85 -0.72 3.58 5.68
C PHE A 85 -0.33 5.07 5.66
N ASP A 86 -0.18 5.69 6.82
CA ASP A 86 0.11 7.12 6.93
C ASP A 86 1.49 7.45 6.33
N ALA A 87 2.49 6.58 6.53
CA ALA A 87 3.80 6.73 5.89
C ALA A 87 3.72 6.53 4.36
N ALA A 88 2.95 5.54 3.90
CA ALA A 88 2.74 5.30 2.46
C ALA A 88 2.11 6.52 1.77
N MET A 89 1.10 7.14 2.39
CA MET A 89 0.51 8.36 1.84
C MET A 89 1.48 9.55 1.91
N ARG A 90 2.21 9.70 3.01
CA ARG A 90 3.13 10.83 3.22
C ARG A 90 4.30 10.85 2.23
N TYR A 91 4.92 9.70 1.97
CA TYR A 91 6.12 9.59 1.15
C TYR A 91 5.85 9.07 -0.26
N GLY A 92 4.69 8.43 -0.47
CA GLY A 92 4.34 7.80 -1.73
C GLY A 92 3.31 8.55 -2.58
N TRP A 93 2.52 9.47 -2.01
CA TRP A 93 1.51 10.19 -2.79
C TRP A 93 2.16 11.31 -3.62
N ASP A 94 1.90 11.32 -4.93
CA ASP A 94 2.32 12.38 -5.84
C ASP A 94 1.26 13.50 -5.85
N ASP A 95 1.54 14.63 -5.18
CA ASP A 95 0.63 15.78 -5.20
C ASP A 95 0.60 16.54 -6.53
N ALA A 96 1.60 16.37 -7.40
CA ALA A 96 1.67 17.06 -8.68
C ALA A 96 0.80 16.39 -9.75
N HIS A 97 0.87 15.05 -9.87
CA HIS A 97 0.12 14.30 -10.89
C HIS A 97 -0.96 13.38 -10.30
N GLY A 98 -1.05 13.25 -8.98
CA GLY A 98 -1.92 12.28 -8.33
C GLY A 98 -1.37 10.86 -8.35
N GLY A 99 -1.92 10.01 -7.50
CA GLY A 99 -1.58 8.60 -7.42
C GLY A 99 -0.34 8.30 -6.60
N LEU A 100 -0.25 7.04 -6.17
CA LEU A 100 0.87 6.54 -5.39
C LEU A 100 1.99 6.06 -6.31
N VAL A 101 3.19 6.55 -6.03
CA VAL A 101 4.44 6.13 -6.65
C VAL A 101 4.81 4.72 -6.19
N TYR A 102 5.63 4.04 -6.98
CA TYR A 102 6.02 2.66 -6.71
C TYR A 102 6.82 2.52 -5.40
N GLY A 103 7.82 3.39 -5.20
CA GLY A 103 8.60 3.34 -3.96
C GLY A 103 9.46 4.56 -3.66
N PHE A 104 9.88 4.62 -2.40
CA PHE A 104 10.67 5.71 -1.83
C PHE A 104 11.86 5.18 -1.02
N ALA A 105 12.88 6.02 -0.86
CA ALA A 105 14.13 5.72 -0.19
C ALA A 105 14.00 5.78 1.35
N PRO A 106 15.00 5.29 2.09
CA PRO A 106 14.99 5.31 3.57
C PRO A 106 14.81 6.70 4.18
N ASP A 107 15.26 7.74 3.49
CA ASP A 107 15.13 9.14 3.89
C ASP A 107 13.80 9.79 3.49
N GLY A 108 12.87 9.00 2.93
CA GLY A 108 11.56 9.45 2.46
C GLY A 108 11.57 10.10 1.08
N THR A 109 12.71 10.15 0.38
CA THR A 109 12.76 10.72 -0.97
C THR A 109 12.19 9.76 -2.02
N LEU A 110 11.55 10.32 -3.05
CA LEU A 110 11.05 9.54 -4.19
C LEU A 110 12.19 8.74 -4.83
N TYR A 111 11.99 7.44 -5.01
CA TYR A 111 12.95 6.57 -5.70
C TYR A 111 12.44 6.14 -7.08
N ASP A 112 11.22 5.62 -7.12
CA ASP A 112 10.56 5.19 -8.35
C ASP A 112 9.17 5.81 -8.45
N GLY A 113 9.03 6.74 -9.40
CA GLY A 113 7.84 7.55 -9.65
C GLY A 113 6.80 6.88 -10.55
N ASP A 114 7.11 5.71 -11.12
CA ASP A 114 6.13 4.98 -11.91
C ASP A 114 4.92 4.62 -11.05
N LYS A 115 3.75 4.61 -11.67
CA LYS A 115 2.47 4.36 -11.01
C LYS A 115 2.03 2.96 -11.38
N TYR A 116 1.82 2.09 -10.40
CA TYR A 116 1.38 0.72 -10.62
C TYR A 116 -0.05 0.52 -10.15
N HIS A 117 -0.83 -0.26 -10.90
CA HIS A 117 -2.23 -0.53 -10.61
C HIS A 117 -2.45 -1.13 -9.22
N TRP A 118 -1.67 -2.17 -8.89
CA TRP A 118 -1.79 -2.92 -7.65
C TRP A 118 -1.50 -2.05 -6.42
N VAL A 119 -0.58 -1.08 -6.52
CA VAL A 119 -0.31 -0.12 -5.44
C VAL A 119 -1.57 0.68 -5.11
N GLN A 120 -2.30 1.13 -6.14
CA GLN A 120 -3.54 1.89 -5.93
C GLN A 120 -4.65 1.00 -5.37
N ALA A 121 -4.79 -0.22 -5.90
CA ALA A 121 -5.80 -1.19 -5.48
C ALA A 121 -5.62 -1.62 -4.01
N GLU A 122 -4.40 -1.96 -3.59
CA GLU A 122 -4.11 -2.30 -2.20
C GLU A 122 -4.32 -1.11 -1.26
N SER A 123 -3.97 0.09 -1.71
CA SER A 123 -4.10 1.31 -0.90
C SER A 123 -5.55 1.72 -0.68
N LEU A 124 -6.41 1.65 -1.69
CA LEU A 124 -7.83 1.93 -1.50
C LEU A 124 -8.48 0.86 -0.60
N ALA A 125 -8.10 -0.41 -0.71
CA ALA A 125 -8.63 -1.45 0.18
C ALA A 125 -8.19 -1.21 1.62
N ALA A 126 -6.93 -0.88 1.84
CA ALA A 126 -6.39 -0.54 3.15
C ALA A 126 -7.09 0.67 3.79
N ALA A 127 -7.38 1.70 3.00
CA ALA A 127 -8.10 2.89 3.46
C ALA A 127 -9.50 2.53 3.98
N ALA A 128 -10.25 1.71 3.23
CA ALA A 128 -11.59 1.25 3.66
C ALA A 128 -11.53 0.41 4.94
N TRP A 129 -10.58 -0.55 5.02
CA TRP A 129 -10.39 -1.37 6.22
C TRP A 129 -10.03 -0.53 7.44
N LEU A 130 -9.16 0.48 7.30
CA LEU A 130 -8.81 1.40 8.39
C LEU A 130 -10.01 2.20 8.87
N ALA A 131 -10.81 2.75 7.95
CA ALA A 131 -11.99 3.51 8.29
C ALA A 131 -13.00 2.67 9.09
N VAL A 132 -13.29 1.45 8.62
CA VAL A 132 -14.16 0.48 9.30
C VAL A 132 -13.62 0.11 10.68
N ALA A 133 -12.34 -0.27 10.78
CA ALA A 133 -11.73 -0.69 12.04
C ALA A 133 -11.73 0.44 13.08
N LEU A 134 -11.47 1.69 12.66
CA LEU A 134 -11.52 2.85 13.54
C LEU A 134 -12.93 3.17 14.00
N GLN A 135 -13.92 3.04 13.12
CA GLN A 135 -15.32 3.21 13.48
C GLN A 135 -15.74 2.19 14.55
N GLN A 136 -15.38 0.91 14.38
CA GLN A 136 -15.66 -0.14 15.36
C GLN A 136 -14.94 0.08 16.69
N ALA A 137 -13.72 0.62 16.66
CA ALA A 137 -12.97 1.02 17.85
C ALA A 137 -13.53 2.28 18.55
N GLY A 138 -14.58 2.91 17.99
CA GLY A 138 -15.15 4.14 18.54
C GLY A 138 -14.23 5.37 18.41
N ALA A 139 -13.36 5.38 17.40
CA ALA A 139 -12.47 6.49 17.11
C ALA A 139 -13.26 7.77 16.75
N PRO A 140 -12.65 8.97 16.89
CA PRO A 140 -13.28 10.21 16.47
C PRO A 140 -13.72 10.17 15.00
N ALA A 141 -14.91 10.70 14.71
CA ALA A 141 -15.45 10.70 13.34
C ALA A 141 -14.52 11.37 12.31
N ALA A 142 -13.72 12.36 12.73
CA ALA A 142 -12.73 13.00 11.88
C ALA A 142 -11.59 12.05 11.47
N ASP A 143 -11.17 11.15 12.36
CA ASP A 143 -10.14 10.15 12.05
C ASP A 143 -10.68 9.11 11.06
N VAL A 144 -11.93 8.67 11.23
CA VAL A 144 -12.61 7.76 10.29
C VAL A 144 -12.78 8.42 8.92
N ALA A 145 -13.27 9.66 8.89
CA ALA A 145 -13.50 10.42 7.67
C ALA A 145 -12.22 10.60 6.85
N ARG A 146 -11.07 10.86 7.50
CA ARG A 146 -9.78 10.98 6.82
C ARG A 146 -9.42 9.75 5.97
N TYR A 147 -9.74 8.54 6.43
CA TYR A 147 -9.43 7.32 5.66
C TYR A 147 -10.44 7.10 4.52
N TRP A 148 -11.71 7.49 4.70
CA TRP A 148 -12.67 7.53 3.58
C TRP A 148 -12.30 8.57 2.52
N ASP A 149 -11.79 9.74 2.92
CA ASP A 149 -11.29 10.75 1.98
C ASP A 149 -10.13 10.20 1.14
N TRP A 150 -9.23 9.41 1.75
CA TRP A 150 -8.16 8.73 1.01
C TRP A 150 -8.70 7.63 0.09
N TYR A 151 -9.67 6.83 0.54
CA TYR A 151 -10.35 5.84 -0.30
C TYR A 151 -10.91 6.50 -1.57
N ASP A 152 -11.67 7.58 -1.41
CA ASP A 152 -12.28 8.32 -2.52
C ASP A 152 -11.22 8.96 -3.42
N ARG A 153 -10.17 9.55 -2.85
CA ARG A 153 -9.07 10.18 -3.60
C ARG A 153 -8.32 9.15 -4.46
N ILE A 154 -8.00 7.98 -3.92
CA ILE A 154 -7.30 6.91 -4.63
C ILE A 154 -8.20 6.31 -5.72
N TRP A 155 -9.49 6.07 -5.42
CA TRP A 155 -10.46 5.60 -6.41
C TRP A 155 -10.64 6.57 -7.57
N ALA A 156 -10.78 7.87 -7.28
CA ALA A 156 -10.93 8.89 -8.31
C ALA A 156 -9.72 8.91 -9.26
N TYR A 157 -8.50 8.80 -8.71
CA TYR A 157 -7.29 8.69 -9.49
C TYR A 157 -7.25 7.42 -10.34
N ALA A 158 -7.51 6.25 -9.74
CA ALA A 158 -7.53 4.98 -10.45
C ALA A 158 -8.57 4.95 -11.57
N TRP A 159 -9.77 5.48 -11.31
CA TRP A 159 -10.85 5.59 -12.28
C TRP A 159 -10.45 6.45 -13.48
N ALA A 160 -9.75 7.56 -13.25
CA ALA A 160 -9.33 8.47 -14.30
C ALA A 160 -8.17 7.92 -15.15
N HIS A 161 -7.22 7.19 -14.53
CA HIS A 161 -5.94 6.88 -15.16
C HIS A 161 -5.68 5.39 -15.43
N PHE A 162 -6.19 4.49 -14.58
CA PHE A 162 -5.93 3.06 -14.67
C PHE A 162 -7.05 2.26 -15.30
N VAL A 163 -8.31 2.58 -14.98
CA VAL A 163 -9.46 1.84 -15.53
C VAL A 163 -9.57 2.10 -17.03
N ASP A 164 -9.51 1.03 -17.82
CA ASP A 164 -9.77 1.11 -19.26
C ASP A 164 -11.27 1.06 -19.52
N HIS A 165 -11.89 2.23 -19.65
CA HIS A 165 -13.33 2.37 -19.93
C HIS A 165 -13.76 1.82 -21.29
N ARG A 166 -12.84 1.54 -22.21
CA ARG A 166 -13.16 0.99 -23.54
C ARG A 166 -13.21 -0.53 -23.52
N TYR A 167 -12.28 -1.17 -22.82
CA TYR A 167 -12.10 -2.63 -22.87
C TYR A 167 -12.22 -3.34 -21.52
N GLY A 168 -12.45 -2.60 -20.43
CA GLY A 168 -12.41 -3.13 -19.06
C GLY A 168 -10.99 -3.45 -18.58
N ALA A 169 -10.89 -3.89 -17.32
CA ALA A 169 -9.64 -4.12 -16.59
C ALA A 169 -8.81 -2.83 -16.39
N TRP A 170 -7.70 -2.96 -15.66
CA TRP A 170 -6.80 -1.83 -15.36
C TRP A 170 -5.52 -1.93 -16.21
N TYR A 171 -4.94 -0.80 -16.61
CA TYR A 171 -3.57 -0.77 -17.15
C TYR A 171 -2.57 -1.23 -16.09
N ARG A 172 -1.44 -1.84 -16.46
CA ARG A 172 -0.47 -2.31 -15.46
C ARG A 172 0.29 -1.16 -14.80
N ILE A 173 0.81 -0.26 -15.62
CA ILE A 173 1.80 0.74 -15.22
C ILE A 173 1.63 2.02 -16.04
N LEU A 174 1.84 3.16 -15.39
CA LEU A 174 1.95 4.48 -16.00
C LEU A 174 3.27 5.12 -15.56
N ALA A 175 3.79 6.03 -16.37
CA ALA A 175 4.91 6.86 -15.98
C ALA A 175 4.47 7.85 -14.88
N ALA A 176 5.43 8.56 -14.28
CA ALA A 176 5.16 9.53 -13.22
C ALA A 176 4.12 10.61 -13.60
N ASP A 177 4.06 11.01 -14.87
CA ASP A 177 3.10 11.98 -15.43
C ASP A 177 1.77 11.35 -15.87
N ASN A 178 1.52 10.10 -15.48
CA ASN A 178 0.36 9.27 -15.81
C ASN A 178 0.25 8.88 -17.30
N THR A 179 1.30 9.06 -18.10
CA THR A 179 1.31 8.55 -19.47
C THR A 179 1.47 7.03 -19.51
N LYS A 180 0.85 6.37 -20.49
CA LYS A 180 1.00 4.93 -20.67
C LYS A 180 2.41 4.60 -21.18
N ILE A 181 3.06 3.67 -20.51
CA ILE A 181 4.39 3.19 -20.90
C ILE A 181 4.30 2.11 -21.99
N THR A 182 3.22 1.32 -22.01
CA THR A 182 3.02 0.20 -22.93
C THR A 182 1.53 -0.10 -23.14
N ASP A 183 1.20 -0.70 -24.29
CA ASP A 183 -0.13 -1.25 -24.58
C ASP A 183 -0.30 -2.68 -24.06
N GLU A 184 0.76 -3.31 -23.55
CA GLU A 184 0.70 -4.62 -22.89
C GLU A 184 0.00 -4.50 -21.53
N LYS A 185 -1.34 -4.57 -21.56
CA LYS A 185 -2.19 -4.39 -20.36
C LYS A 185 -1.90 -5.42 -19.27
N SER A 186 -1.66 -6.68 -19.64
CA SER A 186 -1.54 -7.81 -18.71
C SER A 186 -0.47 -8.80 -19.17
N PRO A 187 0.83 -8.52 -18.91
CA PRO A 187 1.89 -9.52 -19.04
C PRO A 187 1.73 -10.63 -18.00
N ALA A 188 2.57 -11.67 -18.09
CA ALA A 188 2.62 -12.74 -17.09
C ALA A 188 2.72 -12.17 -15.66
N GLY A 189 1.84 -12.66 -14.77
CA GLY A 189 1.71 -12.19 -13.38
C GLY A 189 0.51 -11.28 -13.14
N LYS A 190 0.04 -10.51 -14.12
CA LYS A 190 -1.15 -9.67 -13.98
C LYS A 190 -2.40 -10.35 -14.54
N VAL A 191 -3.33 -10.68 -13.66
CA VAL A 191 -4.68 -11.18 -13.99
C VAL A 191 -5.77 -10.38 -13.26
N ASP A 192 -5.47 -9.11 -12.96
CA ASP A 192 -6.32 -8.17 -12.22
C ASP A 192 -6.78 -8.72 -10.84
N TYR A 193 -6.00 -9.66 -10.26
CA TYR A 193 -6.32 -10.24 -8.96
C TYR A 193 -6.25 -9.20 -7.84
N HIS A 194 -5.29 -8.26 -7.90
CA HIS A 194 -5.23 -7.15 -6.94
C HIS A 194 -6.43 -6.21 -7.12
N ASP A 195 -6.81 -5.87 -8.36
CA ASP A 195 -7.85 -4.89 -8.63
C ASP A 195 -9.23 -5.42 -8.22
N MET A 196 -9.56 -6.65 -8.63
CA MET A 196 -10.80 -7.32 -8.22
C MET A 196 -10.76 -7.73 -6.74
N GLY A 197 -9.62 -8.22 -6.26
CA GLY A 197 -9.39 -8.62 -4.88
C GLY A 197 -9.63 -7.45 -3.93
N ALA A 198 -9.07 -6.28 -4.22
CA ALA A 198 -9.31 -5.04 -3.48
C ALA A 198 -10.80 -4.68 -3.45
N CYS A 199 -11.53 -4.82 -4.56
CA CYS A 199 -12.98 -4.59 -4.57
C CYS A 199 -13.72 -5.57 -3.63
N TYR A 200 -13.36 -6.86 -3.65
CA TYR A 200 -13.93 -7.84 -2.73
C TYR A 200 -13.52 -7.61 -1.27
N ASP A 201 -12.29 -7.16 -1.02
CA ASP A 201 -11.78 -6.81 0.30
C ASP A 201 -12.58 -5.64 0.88
N VAL A 202 -12.87 -4.61 0.08
CA VAL A 202 -13.72 -3.47 0.48
C VAL A 202 -15.15 -3.93 0.74
N LEU A 203 -15.72 -4.77 -0.13
CA LEU A 203 -17.05 -5.36 0.12
C LEU A 203 -17.08 -6.20 1.40
N GLY A 204 -15.97 -6.85 1.74
CA GLY A 204 -15.78 -7.56 3.00
C GLY A 204 -15.79 -6.60 4.18
N ALA A 205 -14.98 -5.53 4.12
CA ALA A 205 -14.91 -4.52 5.17
C ALA A 205 -16.26 -3.83 5.43
N LEU A 206 -17.00 -3.49 4.37
CA LEU A 206 -18.29 -2.82 4.49
C LEU A 206 -19.40 -3.69 5.11
N ARG A 207 -19.25 -5.01 5.14
CA ARG A 207 -20.19 -5.91 5.84
C ARG A 207 -20.03 -5.89 7.36
N GLU A 208 -19.00 -5.21 7.85
CA GLU A 208 -18.66 -5.10 9.27
C GLU A 208 -19.25 -3.83 9.93
N ILE A 209 -19.95 -2.99 9.16
CA ILE A 209 -20.70 -1.80 9.60
C ILE A 209 -22.19 -2.11 9.57
#